data_AF-A0AAV5PY68-F1
#
_entry.id   AF-A0AAV5PY68-F1
#
_cell.length_a   1.000
_cell.length_b   1.000
_cell.length_c   1.000
_cell.angle_alpha   90.00
_cell.angle_beta   90.00
_cell.angle_gamma   90.00
#
_symmetry.space_group_name_H-M   'P 1'
#
loop_
_entity.id
_entity.type
_entity.pdbx_description
1 polymer ?
#
loop_
_entity_poly.entity_id
_entity_poly.type
_entity_poly.pdbx_seq_one_letter_code
_entity_poly.pdbx_strand_id
1 'polypeptide(L)'
;MEDVKTMETLLKSVTSNIDTLQETLSPLQAKPLVDLLNEIEATNDPQRNISKAQLLNLQSYLLTSLYFIYLKLQGENKDNKHPIMQDIARVKSYMQRVDRAEKNDEREEEKEEEAKEYAKKVLQRISGNYEPAVSKVHFEGKHTKFESEIKQEADADVSETDKAKLSKQIKNKKKNSKGKKKVGKVHK
;
A
#
# COMPACT_ATOMS: atom_id res chain seq x y z
N MET A 1 -35.40 46.07 12.80
CA MET A 1 -34.60 46.73 11.72
C MET A 1 -33.16 46.24 11.69
N GLU A 2 -32.61 45.74 12.81
CA GLU A 2 -31.27 45.13 12.90
C GLU A 2 -31.18 43.79 12.15
N ASP A 3 -32.24 42.97 12.17
CA ASP A 3 -32.29 41.67 11.51
C ASP A 3 -32.21 41.74 9.97
N VAL A 4 -32.69 42.84 9.38
CA VAL A 4 -32.67 43.01 7.92
C VAL A 4 -31.26 43.34 7.44
N LYS A 5 -30.54 44.19 8.18
CA LYS A 5 -29.15 44.54 7.85
C LYS A 5 -28.21 43.34 7.99
N THR A 6 -28.41 42.52 9.03
CA THR A 6 -27.63 41.28 9.22
C THR A 6 -27.96 40.23 8.16
N MET A 7 -29.22 40.12 7.74
CA MET A 7 -29.60 39.26 6.61
C MET A 7 -28.94 39.72 5.30
N GLU A 8 -28.95 41.02 5.02
CA GLU A 8 -28.30 41.58 3.82
C GLU A 8 -26.79 41.32 3.79
N THR A 9 -26.10 41.45 4.93
CA THR A 9 -24.66 41.16 4.98
C THR A 9 -24.37 39.68 4.79
N LEU A 10 -25.17 38.79 5.38
CA LEU A 10 -25.05 37.35 5.16
C LEU A 10 -25.30 36.97 3.70
N LEU A 11 -26.33 37.54 3.05
CA LEU A 11 -26.63 37.27 1.64
C LEU A 11 -25.47 37.72 0.74
N LYS A 12 -24.93 38.92 0.96
CA LYS A 12 -23.77 39.43 0.22
C LYS A 12 -22.55 38.52 0.40
N SER A 13 -22.31 38.04 1.61
CA SER A 13 -21.21 37.12 1.90
C SER A 13 -21.40 35.78 1.16
N VAL A 14 -22.60 35.20 1.18
CA VAL A 14 -22.90 33.95 0.48
C VAL A 14 -22.71 34.10 -1.02
N THR A 15 -23.22 35.17 -1.63
CA THR A 15 -23.03 35.42 -3.08
C THR A 15 -21.55 35.54 -3.42
N SER A 16 -20.78 36.36 -2.69
CA SER A 16 -19.34 36.51 -2.90
C SER A 16 -18.57 35.18 -2.78
N ASN A 17 -18.95 34.34 -1.80
CA ASN A 17 -18.35 33.02 -1.63
C ASN A 17 -18.68 32.07 -2.79
N ILE A 18 -19.90 32.16 -3.35
CA ILE A 18 -20.30 31.37 -4.52
C ILE A 18 -19.52 31.83 -5.76
N ASP A 19 -19.36 33.13 -5.97
CA ASP A 19 -18.57 33.68 -7.09
C ASP A 19 -17.11 33.21 -7.00
N THR A 20 -16.51 33.32 -5.80
CA THR A 20 -15.15 32.83 -5.54
C THR A 20 -15.05 31.32 -5.79
N LEU A 21 -16.03 30.55 -5.33
CA LEU A 21 -16.07 29.10 -5.56
C LEU A 21 -16.13 28.77 -7.05
N GLN A 22 -16.94 29.49 -7.84
CA GLN A 22 -17.03 29.29 -9.27
C GLN A 22 -15.70 29.58 -9.98
N GLU A 23 -15.00 30.66 -9.61
CA GLU A 23 -13.67 30.98 -10.15
C GLU A 23 -12.64 29.88 -9.82
N THR A 24 -12.63 29.39 -8.58
CA THR A 24 -11.70 28.32 -8.17
C THR A 24 -11.99 26.96 -8.80
N LEU A 25 -13.24 26.68 -9.16
CA LEU A 25 -13.64 25.41 -9.80
C LEU A 25 -13.50 25.42 -11.32
N SER A 26 -13.47 26.58 -11.95
CA SER A 26 -13.26 26.75 -13.39
C SER A 26 -12.09 25.91 -13.96
N PRO A 27 -10.86 25.93 -13.38
CA PRO A 27 -9.76 25.12 -13.89
C PRO A 27 -10.00 23.62 -13.75
N LEU A 28 -10.69 23.17 -12.69
CA LEU A 28 -10.98 21.76 -12.46
C LEU A 28 -12.03 21.24 -13.46
N GLN A 29 -12.96 22.09 -13.88
CA GLN A 29 -14.01 21.77 -14.85
C GLN A 29 -13.52 21.84 -16.32
N ALA A 30 -12.33 22.40 -16.56
CA ALA A 30 -11.78 22.54 -17.90
C ALA A 30 -11.45 21.21 -18.58
N LYS A 31 -11.26 20.13 -17.81
CA LYS A 31 -11.01 18.78 -18.31
C LYS A 31 -12.03 17.80 -17.72
N PRO A 32 -12.50 16.81 -18.50
CA PRO A 32 -13.37 15.77 -17.96
C PRO A 32 -12.57 14.85 -17.02
N LEU A 33 -13.26 14.34 -16.00
CA LEU A 33 -12.66 13.44 -15.00
C LEU A 33 -11.97 12.22 -15.63
N VAL A 34 -12.51 11.69 -16.72
CA VAL A 34 -11.96 10.53 -17.43
C VAL A 34 -10.56 10.83 -17.96
N ASP A 35 -10.34 12.02 -18.53
CA ASP A 35 -9.04 12.40 -19.05
C ASP A 35 -8.01 12.57 -17.92
N LEU A 36 -8.41 13.15 -16.79
CA LEU A 36 -7.56 13.25 -15.60
C LEU A 36 -7.17 11.88 -15.04
N LEU A 37 -8.09 10.91 -15.05
CA LEU A 37 -7.80 9.54 -14.63
C LEU A 37 -6.83 8.84 -15.60
N ASN A 38 -7.00 9.07 -16.91
CA ASN A 38 -6.11 8.52 -17.92
C ASN A 38 -4.69 9.13 -17.83
N GLU A 39 -4.58 10.43 -17.54
CA GLU A 39 -3.30 11.11 -17.30
C GLU A 39 -2.56 10.47 -16.12
N ILE A 40 -3.26 10.19 -15.02
CA ILE A 40 -2.70 9.47 -13.87
C ILE A 40 -2.30 8.04 -14.28
N GLU A 41 -3.14 7.34 -15.04
CA GLU A 41 -2.84 5.98 -15.49
C GLU A 41 -1.61 5.88 -16.39
N ALA A 42 -1.35 6.91 -17.20
CA ALA A 42 -0.20 6.99 -18.09
C ALA A 42 1.13 7.20 -17.36
N THR A 43 1.11 7.69 -16.11
CA THR A 43 2.31 7.89 -15.30
C THR A 43 2.84 6.57 -14.75
N ASN A 44 4.16 6.38 -14.76
CA ASN A 44 4.85 5.22 -14.13
C ASN A 44 5.09 5.42 -12.63
N ASP A 45 4.21 6.17 -11.96
CA ASP A 45 4.35 6.50 -10.55
C ASP A 45 3.94 5.29 -9.68
N PRO A 46 4.77 4.82 -8.74
CA PRO A 46 4.36 3.79 -7.78
C PRO A 46 3.10 4.18 -6.97
N GLN A 47 2.88 5.46 -6.70
CA GLN A 47 1.73 5.98 -5.93
C GLN A 47 0.50 6.27 -6.78
N ARG A 48 0.51 5.93 -8.07
CA ARG A 48 -0.58 6.19 -9.02
C ARG A 48 -1.98 5.79 -8.52
N ASN A 49 -2.09 4.66 -7.84
CA ASN A 49 -3.38 4.18 -7.31
C ASN A 49 -3.90 5.07 -6.17
N ILE A 50 -3.00 5.60 -5.34
CA ILE A 50 -3.33 6.55 -4.28
C ILE A 50 -3.77 7.86 -4.92
N SER A 51 -3.01 8.41 -5.86
CA SER A 51 -3.38 9.65 -6.57
C SER A 51 -4.75 9.54 -7.26
N LYS A 52 -5.04 8.38 -7.87
CA LYS A 52 -6.35 8.08 -8.45
C LYS A 52 -7.46 8.10 -7.40
N ALA A 53 -7.24 7.47 -6.25
CA ALA A 53 -8.22 7.43 -5.17
C ALA A 53 -8.44 8.83 -4.54
N GLN A 54 -7.38 9.62 -4.37
CA GLN A 54 -7.45 11.01 -3.92
C GLN A 54 -8.32 11.86 -4.85
N LEU A 55 -8.11 11.77 -6.17
CA LEU A 55 -8.90 12.52 -7.16
C LEU A 55 -10.39 12.17 -7.08
N LEU A 56 -10.73 10.87 -7.00
CA LEU A 56 -12.12 10.42 -6.88
C LEU A 56 -12.76 10.85 -5.55
N ASN A 57 -12.01 10.81 -4.46
CA ASN A 57 -12.46 11.28 -3.16
C ASN A 57 -12.72 12.79 -3.16
N LEU A 58 -11.83 13.57 -3.77
CA LEU A 58 -11.99 15.03 -3.91
C LEU A 58 -13.25 15.38 -4.70
N GLN A 59 -13.47 14.71 -5.83
CA GLN A 59 -14.66 14.91 -6.64
C GLN A 59 -15.95 14.53 -5.88
N SER A 60 -15.92 13.42 -5.15
CA SER A 60 -17.04 12.97 -4.32
C SER A 60 -17.32 13.94 -3.17
N TYR A 61 -16.28 14.45 -2.52
CA TYR A 61 -16.37 15.45 -1.47
C TYR A 61 -16.99 16.75 -1.99
N LEU A 62 -16.53 17.22 -3.15
CA LEU A 62 -17.04 18.43 -3.78
C LEU A 62 -18.54 18.30 -4.11
N LEU A 63 -18.94 17.22 -4.79
CA LEU A 63 -20.34 16.99 -5.15
C LEU A 63 -21.24 16.91 -3.92
N THR A 64 -20.83 16.13 -2.92
CA THR A 64 -21.60 15.93 -1.68
C THR A 64 -21.71 17.23 -0.89
N SER A 65 -20.64 18.03 -0.84
CA SER A 65 -20.62 19.32 -0.13
C SER A 65 -21.50 20.36 -0.81
N LEU A 66 -21.42 20.48 -2.15
CA LEU A 66 -22.27 21.39 -2.92
C LEU A 66 -23.75 21.04 -2.77
N TYR A 67 -24.08 19.76 -2.85
CA TYR A 67 -25.46 19.31 -2.67
C TYR A 67 -25.95 19.53 -1.23
N PHE A 68 -25.09 19.33 -0.22
CA PHE A 68 -25.41 19.67 1.16
C PHE A 68 -25.71 21.16 1.34
N ILE A 69 -24.90 22.05 0.75
CA ILE A 69 -25.11 23.51 0.78
C ILE A 69 -26.44 23.86 0.11
N TYR A 70 -26.72 23.29 -1.06
CA TYR A 70 -27.98 23.47 -1.78
C TYR A 70 -29.19 23.12 -0.91
N LEU A 71 -29.18 21.95 -0.25
CA LEU A 71 -30.26 21.52 0.65
C LEU A 71 -30.43 22.44 1.86
N LYS A 72 -29.35 23.06 2.35
CA LYS A 72 -29.40 24.05 3.42
C LYS A 72 -30.05 25.35 2.96
N LEU A 73 -29.72 25.82 1.76
CA LEU A 73 -30.30 27.03 1.16
C LEU A 73 -31.80 26.86 0.87
N GLN A 74 -32.20 25.68 0.40
CA GLN A 74 -33.62 25.36 0.17
C GLN A 74 -34.40 25.14 1.48
N GLY A 75 -33.71 24.95 2.60
CA GLY A 75 -34.30 24.76 3.91
C GLY A 75 -34.80 23.33 4.18
N GLU A 76 -34.47 22.36 3.32
CA GLU A 76 -34.88 20.96 3.46
C GLU A 76 -34.05 20.19 4.49
N ASN A 77 -32.81 20.64 4.76
CA ASN A 77 -31.90 19.98 5.69
C ASN A 77 -31.54 20.83 6.92
N LYS A 78 -32.50 21.54 7.53
CA LYS A 78 -32.23 22.40 8.70
C LYS A 78 -31.59 21.64 9.86
N ASP A 79 -32.16 20.49 10.22
CA ASP A 79 -31.75 19.68 11.38
C ASP A 79 -30.73 18.58 11.07
N ASN A 80 -30.09 18.58 9.89
CA ASN A 80 -29.15 17.51 9.47
C ASN A 80 -29.79 16.10 9.46
N LYS A 81 -31.09 16.01 9.19
CA LYS A 81 -31.82 14.72 9.11
C LYS A 81 -31.85 14.14 7.69
N HIS A 82 -31.42 14.90 6.69
CA HIS A 82 -31.43 14.46 5.31
C HIS A 82 -30.42 13.31 5.07
N PRO A 83 -30.73 12.30 4.24
CA PRO A 83 -29.85 11.15 3.95
C PRO A 83 -28.44 11.52 3.49
N ILE A 84 -28.26 12.72 2.93
CA ILE A 84 -26.94 13.28 2.54
C ILE A 84 -25.89 13.20 3.65
N MET A 85 -26.28 13.22 4.92
CA MET A 85 -25.35 13.05 6.05
C MET A 85 -24.65 11.68 6.02
N GLN A 86 -25.31 10.64 5.50
CA GLN A 86 -24.71 9.32 5.32
C GLN A 86 -23.65 9.34 4.23
N ASP A 87 -23.87 10.09 3.14
CA ASP A 87 -22.89 10.24 2.06
C ASP A 87 -21.69 11.07 2.53
N ILE A 88 -21.90 12.12 3.33
CA ILE A 88 -20.80 12.86 3.97
C ILE A 88 -19.95 11.92 4.84
N ALA A 89 -20.59 11.08 5.66
CA ALA A 89 -19.89 10.09 6.48
C ALA A 89 -19.13 9.06 5.63
N ARG A 90 -19.71 8.65 4.49
CA ARG A 90 -19.10 7.72 3.54
C ARG A 90 -17.86 8.32 2.88
N VAL A 91 -17.94 9.54 2.37
CA VAL A 91 -16.80 10.27 1.78
C VAL A 91 -15.69 10.44 2.82
N LYS A 92 -16.03 10.83 4.05
CA LYS A 92 -15.07 10.91 5.15
C LYS A 92 -14.35 9.58 5.39
N SER A 93 -15.10 8.46 5.37
CA SER A 93 -14.49 7.13 5.49
C SER A 93 -13.54 6.81 4.33
N TYR A 94 -13.87 7.21 3.11
CA TYR A 94 -13.01 6.97 1.94
C TYR A 94 -11.71 7.78 1.99
N MET A 95 -11.79 9.06 2.40
CA MET A 95 -10.60 9.88 2.61
C MET A 95 -9.69 9.25 3.68
N GLN A 96 -10.27 8.83 4.81
CA GLN A 96 -9.51 8.16 5.87
C GLN A 96 -8.84 6.84 5.43
N ARG A 97 -9.41 6.12 4.45
CA ARG A 97 -8.78 4.91 3.90
C ARG A 97 -7.56 5.25 3.06
N VAL A 98 -7.63 6.34 2.30
CA VAL A 98 -6.52 6.85 1.49
C VAL A 98 -5.40 7.37 2.39
N ASP A 99 -5.71 8.18 3.40
CA ASP A 99 -4.71 8.67 4.38
C ASP A 99 -3.98 7.52 5.11
N ARG A 100 -4.68 6.40 5.34
CA ARG A 100 -4.08 5.21 5.95
C ARG A 100 -3.21 4.44 4.98
N ALA A 101 -3.58 4.39 3.69
CA ALA A 101 -2.79 3.73 2.66
C ALA A 101 -1.47 4.49 2.46
N GLU A 102 -1.52 5.81 2.33
CA GLU A 102 -0.34 6.68 2.23
C GLU A 102 0.65 6.46 3.38
N LYS A 103 0.16 6.51 4.62
CA LYS A 103 1.00 6.29 5.82
C LYS A 103 1.55 4.88 5.95
N ASN A 104 0.95 3.90 5.29
CA ASN A 104 1.48 2.55 5.31
C ASN A 104 2.57 2.41 4.26
N ASP A 105 2.37 2.98 3.06
CA ASP A 105 3.37 3.00 2.00
C ASP A 105 4.64 3.72 2.47
N GLU A 106 4.52 4.89 3.12
CA GLU A 106 5.64 5.62 3.72
C GLU A 106 6.43 4.75 4.72
N ARG A 107 5.74 3.99 5.58
CA ARG A 107 6.39 3.11 6.57
C ARG A 107 7.03 1.88 5.94
N GLU A 108 6.50 1.40 4.81
CA GLU A 108 7.12 0.29 4.08
C GLU A 108 8.40 0.75 3.39
N GLU A 109 8.39 1.96 2.80
CA GLU A 109 9.58 2.59 2.23
C GLU A 109 10.68 2.81 3.29
N GLU A 110 10.34 3.39 4.45
CA GLU A 110 11.28 3.56 5.57
C GLU A 110 11.94 2.25 6.00
N LYS A 111 11.15 1.17 6.14
CA LYS A 111 11.66 -0.16 6.53
C LYS A 111 12.56 -0.77 5.45
N GLU A 112 12.24 -0.55 4.18
CA GLU A 112 13.06 -1.05 3.09
C GLU A 112 14.41 -0.32 3.05
N GLU A 113 14.43 0.98 3.32
CA GLU A 113 15.65 1.77 3.46
C GLU A 113 16.49 1.30 4.65
N GLU A 114 15.90 1.16 5.84
CA GLU A 114 16.58 0.62 7.02
C GLU A 114 17.17 -0.77 6.77
N ALA A 115 16.42 -1.65 6.10
CA ALA A 115 16.89 -2.98 5.74
C ALA A 115 18.06 -2.94 4.73
N LYS A 116 18.01 -2.03 3.73
CA LYS A 116 19.10 -1.79 2.77
C LYS A 116 20.35 -1.27 3.48
N GLU A 117 20.21 -0.32 4.40
CA GLU A 117 21.32 0.21 5.18
C GLU A 117 21.94 -0.86 6.09
N TYR A 118 21.11 -1.64 6.78
CA TYR A 118 21.55 -2.76 7.59
C TYR A 118 22.32 -3.78 6.75
N ALA A 119 21.78 -4.19 5.60
CA ALA A 119 22.44 -5.12 4.70
C ALA A 119 23.79 -4.57 4.19
N LYS A 120 23.85 -3.29 3.81
CA LYS A 120 25.11 -2.62 3.43
C LYS A 120 26.13 -2.67 4.56
N LYS A 121 25.72 -2.37 5.80
CA LYS A 121 26.59 -2.39 6.98
C LYS A 121 27.10 -3.80 7.30
N VAL A 122 26.26 -4.83 7.14
CA VAL A 122 26.66 -6.24 7.31
C VAL A 122 27.66 -6.64 6.23
N LEU A 123 27.39 -6.33 4.96
CA LEU A 123 28.30 -6.63 3.85
C LEU A 123 29.65 -5.95 4.02
N GLN A 124 29.67 -4.67 4.44
CA GLN A 124 30.92 -3.94 4.70
C GLN A 124 31.73 -4.56 5.84
N ARG A 125 31.06 -5.07 6.89
CA ARG A 125 31.74 -5.81 7.97
C ARG A 125 32.33 -7.14 7.50
N ILE A 126 31.67 -7.83 6.57
CA ILE A 126 32.13 -9.13 6.05
C ILE A 126 33.22 -8.96 4.98
N SER A 127 33.19 -7.88 4.19
CA SER A 127 34.19 -7.66 3.13
C SER A 127 35.48 -7.00 3.63
N GLY A 128 35.45 -6.38 4.82
CA GLY A 128 36.69 -6.08 5.54
C GLY A 128 37.32 -7.38 6.03
N ASN A 129 38.65 -7.49 6.03
CA ASN A 129 39.42 -8.66 6.51
C ASN A 129 39.17 -8.95 8.00
N TYR A 130 37.96 -9.40 8.35
CA TYR A 130 37.57 -9.80 9.69
C TYR A 130 37.44 -11.32 9.69
N GLU A 131 38.30 -11.96 10.47
CA GLU A 131 38.17 -13.38 10.76
C GLU A 131 36.82 -13.62 11.46
N PRO A 132 36.10 -14.70 11.10
CA PRO A 132 34.82 -15.01 11.73
C PRO A 132 35.00 -15.13 13.25
N ALA A 133 34.14 -14.44 14.01
CA ALA A 133 34.19 -14.40 15.47
C ALA A 133 34.05 -15.77 16.17
N VAL A 134 33.63 -16.79 15.43
CA VAL A 134 33.68 -18.18 15.87
C VAL A 134 34.90 -18.82 15.24
N SER A 135 35.93 -19.03 16.06
CA SER A 135 37.13 -19.75 15.64
C SER A 135 36.73 -21.13 15.09
N LYS A 136 37.40 -21.55 14.02
CA LYS A 136 37.23 -22.86 13.35
C LYS A 136 37.18 -24.04 14.33
N VAL A 137 37.81 -23.88 15.48
CA VAL A 137 37.86 -24.80 16.62
C VAL A 137 36.48 -25.24 17.12
N HIS A 138 35.44 -24.38 17.04
CA HIS A 138 34.08 -24.76 17.47
C HIS A 138 33.33 -25.65 16.48
N PHE A 139 33.81 -25.80 15.24
CA PHE A 139 33.20 -26.66 14.21
C PHE A 139 33.96 -27.98 13.99
N GLU A 140 35.10 -28.17 14.67
CA GLU A 140 35.88 -29.42 14.63
C GLU A 140 35.34 -30.49 15.60
N GLY A 141 34.22 -30.21 16.27
CA GLY A 141 33.48 -31.19 17.06
C GLY A 141 32.83 -32.24 16.17
N LYS A 142 33.31 -33.49 16.28
CA LYS A 142 32.87 -34.71 15.59
C LYS A 142 31.34 -34.87 15.51
N HIS A 143 30.70 -34.31 14.48
CA HIS A 143 29.39 -34.75 14.03
C HIS A 143 29.55 -35.97 13.10
N THR A 144 30.00 -37.10 13.65
CA THR A 144 30.18 -38.37 12.91
C THR A 144 28.88 -39.16 12.72
N LYS A 145 27.70 -38.56 12.93
CA LYS A 145 26.43 -39.29 12.79
C LYS A 145 26.06 -39.61 11.33
N PHE A 146 26.80 -39.07 10.36
CA PHE A 146 26.60 -39.33 8.92
C PHE A 146 27.88 -39.75 8.18
N GLU A 147 29.01 -39.94 8.85
CA GLU A 147 30.31 -40.27 8.20
C GLU A 147 30.66 -41.76 8.17
N SER A 148 29.80 -42.65 8.67
CA SER A 148 30.11 -44.09 8.73
C SER A 148 29.85 -44.86 7.42
N GLU A 149 29.57 -44.20 6.29
CA GLU A 149 29.34 -44.89 5.00
C GLU A 149 30.13 -44.34 3.80
N ILE A 150 31.08 -43.40 3.99
CA ILE A 150 31.90 -42.85 2.87
C ILE A 150 33.40 -43.10 3.09
N LYS A 151 33.75 -44.26 3.64
CA LYS A 151 35.15 -44.71 3.72
C LYS A 151 35.31 -46.06 3.06
N GLN A 152 35.04 -46.10 1.77
CA GLN A 152 35.68 -47.00 0.81
C GLN A 152 35.71 -46.25 -0.52
N GLU A 153 36.89 -46.22 -1.15
CA GLU A 153 37.17 -45.68 -2.49
C GLU A 153 37.42 -44.16 -2.60
N ALA A 154 38.50 -43.70 -1.97
CA ALA A 154 39.28 -42.60 -2.53
C ALA A 154 40.32 -43.22 -3.47
N ASP A 155 39.94 -43.45 -4.73
CA ASP A 155 40.80 -43.48 -5.93
C ASP A 155 39.95 -43.93 -7.14
N ALA A 156 39.05 -43.08 -7.62
CA ALA A 156 38.51 -43.17 -8.98
C ALA A 156 37.87 -41.84 -9.41
N ASP A 157 38.34 -41.36 -10.56
CA ASP A 157 37.89 -40.19 -11.33
C ASP A 157 36.36 -40.13 -11.50
N VAL A 158 35.72 -39.04 -11.03
CA VAL A 158 34.26 -38.87 -11.10
C VAL A 158 33.86 -38.21 -12.41
N SER A 159 33.49 -39.06 -13.37
CA SER A 159 32.86 -38.70 -14.64
C SER A 159 31.52 -37.93 -14.48
N GLU A 160 31.18 -37.14 -15.50
CA GLU A 160 30.10 -36.14 -15.54
C GLU A 160 28.65 -36.62 -15.26
N THR A 161 28.43 -37.88 -14.89
CA THR A 161 27.09 -38.48 -14.79
C THR A 161 26.33 -38.21 -13.49
N ASP A 162 26.97 -37.69 -12.43
CA ASP A 162 26.31 -37.50 -11.12
C ASP A 162 25.64 -36.13 -10.91
N LYS A 163 25.98 -35.13 -11.73
CA LYS A 163 25.28 -33.82 -11.74
C LYS A 163 23.80 -33.94 -12.18
N ALA A 164 23.47 -34.97 -12.97
CA ALA A 164 22.13 -35.18 -13.52
C ALA A 164 21.12 -35.80 -12.51
N LYS A 165 21.59 -36.47 -11.44
CA LYS A 165 20.72 -37.10 -10.43
C LYS A 165 20.32 -36.12 -9.31
N LEU A 166 21.21 -35.19 -8.95
CA LEU A 166 20.93 -34.14 -7.94
C LEU A 166 19.83 -33.16 -8.41
N SER A 167 19.79 -32.84 -9.70
CA SER A 167 18.78 -31.95 -10.29
C SER A 167 17.35 -32.55 -10.32
N LYS A 168 17.22 -33.88 -10.30
CA LYS A 168 15.91 -34.58 -10.29
C LYS A 168 15.29 -34.64 -8.89
N GLN A 169 16.09 -34.69 -7.81
CA GLN A 169 15.56 -34.67 -6.44
C GLN A 169 15.01 -33.30 -6.01
N ILE A 170 15.61 -32.19 -6.49
CA ILE A 170 15.14 -30.84 -6.18
C ILE A 170 13.77 -30.56 -6.84
N LYS A 171 13.51 -31.12 -8.03
CA LYS A 171 12.21 -30.96 -8.72
C LYS A 171 11.05 -31.71 -8.04
N ASN A 172 11.31 -32.82 -7.35
CA ASN A 172 10.25 -33.59 -6.68
C ASN A 172 9.80 -32.98 -5.34
N LYS A 173 10.68 -32.27 -4.62
CA LYS A 173 10.30 -31.60 -3.36
C LYS A 173 9.37 -30.39 -3.57
N LYS A 174 9.42 -29.77 -4.77
CA LYS A 174 8.58 -28.59 -5.14
C LYS A 174 7.15 -28.96 -5.59
N LYS A 175 6.85 -30.25 -5.85
CA LYS A 175 5.49 -30.71 -6.22
C LYS A 175 4.61 -31.09 -5.02
N ASN A 176 5.18 -31.46 -3.86
CA ASN A 176 4.39 -31.90 -2.70
C ASN A 176 3.86 -30.78 -1.78
N SER A 177 4.21 -29.50 -2.01
CA SER A 177 3.68 -28.38 -1.21
C SER A 177 2.44 -27.69 -1.80
N LYS A 178 1.94 -28.11 -2.98
CA LYS A 178 0.75 -27.52 -3.63
C LYS A 178 -0.55 -28.32 -3.49
N GLY A 179 -0.58 -29.35 -2.64
CA GLY A 179 -1.72 -30.29 -2.53
C GLY A 179 -2.26 -30.50 -1.13
N LYS A 180 -2.56 -29.45 -0.34
CA LYS A 180 -3.46 -29.53 0.82
C LYS A 180 -4.36 -28.30 0.87
N LYS A 181 -5.42 -28.32 0.06
CA LYS A 181 -6.57 -27.41 0.17
C LYS A 181 -7.75 -28.19 0.77
N LYS A 182 -8.30 -27.61 1.83
CA LYS A 182 -9.70 -27.70 2.33
C LYS A 182 -10.13 -28.80 3.31
N VAL A 183 -11.02 -28.32 4.20
CA VAL A 183 -12.13 -28.95 4.95
C VAL A 183 -11.84 -29.42 6.38
N GLY A 184 -12.30 -28.61 7.35
CA GLY A 184 -12.60 -29.03 8.72
C GLY A 184 -13.75 -28.17 9.25
N LYS A 185 -14.96 -28.74 9.23
CA LYS A 185 -16.23 -28.16 9.68
C LYS A 185 -16.64 -28.88 10.99
N VAL A 186 -17.07 -28.10 11.99
CA VAL A 186 -17.98 -28.39 13.14
C VAL A 186 -17.58 -29.40 14.24
N HIS A 187 -17.63 -28.93 15.50
CA HIS A 187 -18.39 -29.45 16.66
C HIS A 187 -17.88 -28.75 17.94
N LYS A 188 -18.67 -28.39 18.95
CA LYS A 188 -20.06 -28.62 19.35
C LYS A 188 -20.46 -27.49 20.29
#